data_AF-A0A6I2M6C6-F1
#
_entry.id   AF-A0A6I2M6C6-F1
#
_cell.length_a   1.000
_cell.length_b   1.000
_cell.length_c   1.000
_cell.angle_alpha   90.00
_cell.angle_beta   90.00
_cell.angle_gamma   90.00
#
_symmetry.space_group_name_H-M   'P 1'
#
loop_
_entity.id
_entity.type
_entity.pdbx_description
1 polymer ?
#
loop_
_entity_poly.entity_id
_entity_poly.type
_entity_poly.pdbx_seq_one_letter_code
_entity_poly.pdbx_strand_id
1 'polypeptide(L)'
;MAKKKTAVEQMATLHKKHQDIKADYAEALERAEGEVIKLKAEIAEGEENLKETYKSYVLNIVSLEAYQAEKKIFDDKKSILSVAEKKVTDIDLLETQEIHKLLQEVKIIADDYEKECFVEFIKQNKKLRQLKVDYLKAITEVAEEVKPITQYHLFHGSLEQELGLTYYNLRMVPGADGLFLAPEGSIGRKFINVSQEEVLAAYQRGHIPKDLLEAIEA
;
A
#
# COMPACT_ATOMS: atom_id res chain seq x y z
N MET A 1 -13.75 -20.02 25.94
CA MET A 1 -14.07 -20.09 24.50
C MET A 1 -13.10 -19.18 23.77
N ALA A 2 -12.29 -19.71 22.85
CA ALA A 2 -11.33 -18.88 22.10
C ALA A 2 -12.10 -17.90 21.20
N LYS A 3 -11.76 -16.61 21.25
CA LYS A 3 -12.31 -15.60 20.33
C LYS A 3 -11.96 -16.03 18.90
N LYS A 4 -12.98 -16.21 18.06
CA LYS A 4 -12.81 -16.45 16.63
C LYS A 4 -12.12 -15.22 16.04
N LYS A 5 -11.00 -15.39 15.33
CA LYS A 5 -10.31 -14.28 14.63
C LYS A 5 -11.24 -13.65 13.60
N THR A 6 -11.19 -12.33 13.44
CA THR A 6 -11.98 -11.62 12.42
C THR A 6 -11.49 -11.92 11.01
N ALA A 7 -12.29 -11.68 9.97
CA ALA A 7 -11.86 -11.90 8.59
C ALA A 7 -10.66 -10.99 8.22
N VAL A 8 -10.60 -9.76 8.75
CA VAL A 8 -9.45 -8.86 8.61
C VAL A 8 -8.17 -9.45 9.22
N GLU A 9 -8.24 -10.01 10.43
CA GLU A 9 -7.09 -10.65 11.09
C GLU A 9 -6.63 -11.92 10.35
N GLN A 10 -7.57 -12.67 9.79
CA GLN A 10 -7.29 -13.85 8.97
C GLN A 10 -6.60 -13.43 7.66
N MET A 11 -7.10 -12.40 6.98
CA MET A 11 -6.48 -11.87 5.76
C MET A 11 -5.04 -11.37 6.01
N ALA A 12 -4.80 -10.69 7.14
CA ALA A 12 -3.45 -10.28 7.54
C ALA A 12 -2.52 -11.47 7.77
N THR A 13 -3.04 -12.57 8.35
CA THR A 13 -2.29 -13.81 8.55
C THR A 13 -1.94 -14.46 7.20
N LEU A 14 -2.89 -14.53 6.26
CA LEU A 14 -2.65 -15.06 4.91
C LEU A 14 -1.65 -14.19 4.13
N HIS A 15 -1.71 -12.86 4.28
CA HIS A 15 -0.75 -11.96 3.67
C HIS A 15 0.67 -12.21 4.17
N LYS A 16 0.84 -12.42 5.48
CA LYS A 16 2.14 -12.79 6.06
C LYS A 16 2.61 -14.15 5.52
N LYS A 17 1.73 -15.16 5.48
CA LYS A 17 2.04 -16.48 4.91
C LYS A 17 2.49 -16.40 3.45
N HIS A 18 1.92 -15.51 2.64
CA HIS A 18 2.39 -15.24 1.28
C HIS A 18 3.83 -14.70 1.25
N GLN A 19 4.15 -13.74 2.14
CA GLN A 19 5.50 -13.18 2.24
C GLN A 19 6.52 -14.25 2.67
N ASP A 20 6.16 -15.08 3.64
CA ASP A 20 7.00 -16.17 4.13
C ASP A 20 7.25 -17.20 3.01
N ILE A 21 6.22 -17.62 2.27
CA ILE A 21 6.37 -18.51 1.10
C ILE A 21 7.35 -17.90 0.09
N LYS A 22 7.15 -16.63 -0.30
CA LYS A 22 8.05 -15.99 -1.27
C LYS A 22 9.49 -15.92 -0.80
N ALA A 23 9.71 -15.65 0.48
CA ALA A 23 11.06 -15.59 1.05
C ALA A 23 11.73 -16.97 1.03
N ASP A 24 11.03 -18.01 1.47
CA ASP A 24 11.55 -19.38 1.55
C ASP A 24 11.92 -19.92 0.15
N TYR A 25 11.05 -19.70 -0.84
CA TYR A 25 11.29 -20.16 -2.21
C TYR A 25 12.37 -19.35 -2.93
N ALA A 26 12.46 -18.03 -2.70
CA ALA A 26 13.56 -17.22 -3.23
C ALA A 26 14.92 -17.67 -2.68
N GLU A 27 15.01 -17.96 -1.38
CA GLU A 27 16.22 -18.47 -0.76
C GLU A 27 16.59 -19.87 -1.27
N ALA A 28 15.58 -20.74 -1.45
CA ALA A 28 15.79 -22.07 -2.02
C ALA A 28 16.28 -22.01 -3.48
N LEU A 29 15.73 -21.09 -4.28
CA LEU A 29 16.12 -20.87 -5.67
C LEU A 29 17.56 -20.39 -5.76
N GLU A 30 17.94 -19.36 -5.00
CA GLU A 30 19.31 -18.82 -4.99
C GLU A 30 20.33 -19.91 -4.62
N ARG A 31 20.02 -20.74 -3.61
CA ARG A 31 20.88 -21.89 -3.24
C ARG A 31 20.98 -22.91 -4.36
N ALA A 32 19.87 -23.26 -5.01
CA ALA A 32 19.85 -24.25 -6.09
C ALA A 32 20.60 -23.75 -7.34
N GLU A 33 20.45 -22.48 -7.71
CA GLU A 33 21.23 -21.86 -8.78
C GLU A 33 22.72 -21.83 -8.45
N GLY A 34 23.08 -21.53 -7.20
CA GLY A 34 24.46 -21.59 -6.72
C GLY A 34 25.06 -23.00 -6.80
N GLU A 35 24.28 -24.04 -6.47
CA GLU A 35 24.68 -25.45 -6.65
C GLU A 35 24.93 -25.78 -8.13
N VAL A 36 24.04 -25.36 -9.02
CA VAL A 36 24.16 -25.55 -10.47
C VAL A 36 25.41 -24.87 -11.03
N ILE A 37 25.69 -23.62 -10.64
CA ILE A 37 26.88 -22.87 -11.08
C ILE A 37 28.16 -23.59 -10.65
N LYS A 38 28.23 -24.04 -9.39
CA LYS A 38 29.39 -24.79 -8.87
C LYS A 38 29.59 -26.09 -9.63
N LEU A 39 28.54 -26.88 -9.84
CA LEU A 39 28.61 -28.13 -10.58
C LEU A 39 29.05 -27.92 -12.04
N LYS A 40 28.58 -26.84 -12.69
CA LYS A 40 29.03 -26.47 -14.04
C LYS A 40 30.52 -26.17 -14.10
N ALA A 41 31.05 -25.44 -13.12
CA ALA A 41 32.48 -25.16 -13.03
C ALA A 41 33.30 -26.44 -12.78
N GLU A 42 32.86 -27.29 -11.84
CA GLU A 42 33.53 -28.56 -11.55
C GLU A 42 33.49 -29.54 -12.73
N ILE A 43 32.42 -29.54 -13.53
CA ILE A 43 32.34 -30.36 -14.75
C ILE A 43 33.28 -29.81 -15.82
N ALA A 44 33.41 -28.50 -15.98
CA ALA A 44 34.36 -27.93 -16.94
C ALA A 44 35.82 -28.31 -16.60
N GLU A 45 36.21 -28.21 -15.33
CA GLU A 45 37.52 -28.65 -14.85
C GLU A 45 37.70 -30.17 -15.00
N GLY A 46 36.67 -30.95 -14.63
CA GLY A 46 36.67 -32.40 -14.81
C GLY A 46 36.80 -32.83 -16.27
N GLU A 47 36.30 -32.04 -17.23
CA GLU A 47 36.44 -32.32 -18.65
C GLU A 47 37.90 -32.17 -19.12
N GLU A 48 38.62 -31.16 -18.62
CA GLU A 48 40.04 -30.98 -18.90
C GLU A 48 40.87 -32.11 -18.30
N ASN A 49 40.63 -32.45 -17.03
CA ASN A 49 41.31 -33.55 -16.34
C ASN A 49 41.06 -34.90 -17.04
N LEU A 50 39.84 -35.16 -17.51
CA LEU A 50 39.51 -36.38 -18.23
C LEU A 50 40.24 -36.44 -19.59
N LYS A 51 40.35 -35.31 -20.31
CA LYS A 51 41.12 -35.23 -21.56
C LYS A 51 42.60 -35.51 -21.33
N GLU A 52 43.19 -34.95 -20.28
CA GLU A 52 44.59 -35.18 -19.93
C GLU A 52 44.85 -36.63 -19.48
N THR A 53 43.95 -37.19 -18.67
CA THR A 53 44.00 -38.59 -18.24
C THR A 53 43.85 -39.53 -19.43
N TYR A 54 42.96 -39.24 -20.38
CA TYR A 54 42.82 -39.99 -21.63
C TYR A 54 44.09 -39.94 -22.47
N LYS A 55 44.70 -38.76 -22.62
CA LYS A 55 45.99 -38.61 -23.33
C LYS A 55 47.07 -39.44 -22.66
N SER A 56 47.16 -39.39 -21.34
CA SER A 56 48.13 -40.16 -20.56
C SER A 56 47.88 -41.67 -20.66
N TYR A 57 46.62 -42.10 -20.72
CA TYR A 57 46.23 -43.49 -20.97
C TYR A 57 46.68 -43.97 -22.35
N VAL A 58 46.42 -43.18 -23.42
CA VAL A 58 46.85 -43.50 -24.79
C VAL A 58 48.38 -43.62 -24.89
N LEU A 59 49.11 -42.81 -24.12
CA LEU A 59 50.57 -42.87 -24.02
C LEU A 59 51.08 -44.00 -23.10
N ASN A 60 50.21 -44.87 -22.57
CA ASN A 60 50.51 -45.92 -21.59
C ASN A 60 51.18 -45.40 -20.29
N ILE A 61 50.94 -44.14 -19.91
CA ILE A 61 51.46 -43.53 -18.68
C ILE A 61 50.55 -43.87 -17.48
N VAL A 62 49.23 -43.98 -17.70
CA VAL A 62 48.24 -44.41 -16.69
C VAL A 62 47.45 -45.63 -17.18
N SER A 63 46.93 -46.42 -16.24
CA SER A 63 46.19 -47.64 -16.56
C SER A 63 44.77 -47.36 -17.06
N LEU A 64 44.16 -48.37 -17.70
CA LEU A 64 42.76 -48.31 -18.13
C LEU A 64 41.82 -48.11 -16.93
N GLU A 65 42.10 -48.73 -15.78
CA GLU A 65 41.26 -48.58 -14.59
C GLU A 65 41.26 -47.14 -14.08
N ALA A 66 42.42 -46.46 -14.10
CA ALA A 66 42.53 -45.07 -13.68
C ALA A 66 41.70 -44.13 -14.58
N TYR A 67 41.76 -44.32 -15.90
CA TYR A 67 40.93 -43.57 -16.84
C TYR A 67 39.42 -43.84 -16.65
N GLN A 68 39.03 -45.10 -16.46
CA GLN A 68 37.63 -45.46 -16.23
C GLN A 68 37.08 -44.90 -14.92
N ALA A 69 37.90 -44.86 -13.86
CA ALA A 69 37.52 -44.25 -12.59
C ALA A 69 37.24 -42.75 -12.75
N GLU A 70 38.14 -42.01 -13.41
CA GLU A 70 37.97 -40.57 -13.66
C GLU A 70 36.75 -40.30 -14.54
N LYS A 71 36.55 -41.10 -15.58
CA LYS A 71 35.38 -41.00 -16.45
C LYS A 71 34.08 -41.19 -15.67
N LYS A 72 34.05 -42.15 -14.75
CA LYS A 72 32.86 -42.41 -13.94
C LYS A 72 32.53 -41.23 -13.02
N ILE A 73 33.55 -40.64 -12.36
CA ILE A 73 33.36 -39.45 -11.53
C ILE A 73 32.78 -38.29 -12.36
N PHE A 74 33.31 -38.08 -13.57
CA PHE A 74 32.81 -37.07 -14.49
C PHE A 74 31.35 -37.31 -14.93
N ASP A 75 31.01 -38.54 -15.31
CA ASP A 75 29.66 -38.92 -15.70
C ASP A 75 28.66 -38.80 -14.53
N ASP A 76 29.07 -39.19 -13.32
CA ASP A 76 28.28 -39.03 -12.09
C ASP A 76 28.00 -37.55 -11.80
N LYS A 77 29.00 -36.66 -11.94
CA LYS A 77 28.81 -35.20 -11.78
C LYS A 77 27.82 -34.64 -12.79
N LYS A 78 27.87 -35.07 -14.06
CA LYS A 78 26.88 -34.67 -15.08
C LYS A 78 25.46 -35.12 -14.73
N SER A 79 25.31 -36.33 -14.20
CA SER A 79 24.01 -36.82 -13.73
C SER A 79 23.49 -35.96 -12.57
N ILE A 80 24.35 -35.60 -11.62
CA ILE A 80 23.99 -34.73 -10.49
C ILE A 80 23.60 -33.33 -10.99
N LEU A 81 24.31 -32.76 -11.97
CA LEU A 81 23.95 -31.48 -12.57
C LEU A 81 22.53 -31.49 -13.16
N SER A 82 22.16 -32.54 -13.90
CA SER A 82 20.81 -32.64 -14.47
C SER A 82 19.73 -32.65 -13.39
N VAL A 83 19.98 -33.33 -12.26
CA VAL A 83 19.05 -33.32 -11.11
C VAL A 83 18.99 -31.94 -10.45
N ALA A 84 20.13 -31.24 -10.32
CA ALA A 84 20.19 -29.90 -9.76
C ALA A 84 19.47 -28.86 -10.65
N GLU A 85 19.63 -28.94 -11.97
CA GLU A 85 18.90 -28.08 -12.93
C GLU A 85 17.39 -28.35 -12.88
N LYS A 86 16.99 -29.62 -12.72
CA LYS A 86 15.58 -29.96 -12.52
C LYS A 86 15.04 -29.42 -11.20
N LYS A 87 15.83 -29.48 -10.12
CA LYS A 87 15.47 -28.91 -8.80
C LYS A 87 15.14 -27.41 -8.92
N VAL A 88 15.91 -26.64 -9.69
CA VAL A 88 15.62 -25.22 -9.96
C VAL A 88 14.22 -25.08 -10.58
N THR A 89 13.90 -25.85 -11.62
CA THR A 89 12.57 -25.78 -12.26
C THR A 89 11.43 -26.28 -11.38
N ASP A 90 11.69 -27.26 -10.52
CA ASP A 90 10.69 -27.82 -9.60
C ASP A 90 10.36 -26.82 -8.46
N ILE A 91 11.31 -25.99 -8.03
CA ILE A 91 11.11 -24.93 -7.03
C ILE A 91 10.03 -23.94 -7.49
N ASP A 92 10.13 -23.40 -8.71
CA ASP A 92 9.15 -22.45 -9.25
C ASP A 92 7.74 -23.07 -9.35
N LEU A 93 7.67 -24.34 -9.75
CA LEU A 93 6.41 -25.07 -9.89
C LEU A 93 5.77 -25.30 -8.51
N LEU A 94 6.55 -25.66 -7.51
CA LEU A 94 6.09 -25.84 -6.13
C LEU A 94 5.67 -24.52 -5.48
N GLU A 95 6.40 -23.42 -5.72
CA GLU A 95 6.00 -22.08 -5.26
C GLU A 95 4.61 -21.73 -5.80
N THR A 96 4.41 -21.94 -7.10
CA THR A 96 3.13 -21.67 -7.77
C THR A 96 1.99 -22.48 -7.15
N GLN A 97 2.24 -23.75 -6.81
CA GLN A 97 1.24 -24.61 -6.17
C GLN A 97 0.88 -24.12 -4.75
N GLU A 98 1.86 -23.70 -3.95
CA GLU A 98 1.64 -23.15 -2.62
C GLU A 98 0.88 -21.81 -2.67
N ILE A 99 1.23 -20.93 -3.60
CA ILE A 99 0.49 -19.69 -3.86
C ILE A 99 -0.95 -20.00 -4.29
N HIS A 100 -1.17 -21.04 -5.10
CA HIS A 100 -2.52 -21.44 -5.50
C HIS A 100 -3.35 -21.93 -4.31
N LYS A 101 -2.77 -22.72 -3.40
CA LYS A 101 -3.44 -23.13 -2.16
C LYS A 101 -3.82 -21.91 -1.31
N LEU A 102 -2.89 -20.96 -1.17
CA LEU A 102 -3.14 -19.73 -0.43
C LEU A 102 -4.27 -18.90 -1.05
N LEU A 103 -4.35 -18.83 -2.38
CA LEU A 103 -5.44 -18.15 -3.09
C LEU A 103 -6.79 -18.80 -2.77
N GLN A 104 -6.87 -20.13 -2.65
CA GLN A 104 -8.10 -20.80 -2.24
C GLN A 104 -8.48 -20.44 -0.80
N GLU A 105 -7.52 -20.36 0.12
CA GLU A 105 -7.75 -19.89 1.50
C GLU A 105 -8.28 -18.44 1.52
N VAL A 106 -7.72 -17.55 0.70
CA VAL A 106 -8.19 -16.16 0.56
C VAL A 106 -9.62 -16.11 0.03
N LYS A 107 -9.97 -16.90 -0.99
CA LYS A 107 -11.32 -16.93 -1.56
C LYS A 107 -12.39 -17.33 -0.54
N ILE A 108 -12.06 -18.22 0.40
CA ILE A 108 -12.99 -18.66 1.44
C ILE A 108 -13.39 -17.51 2.37
N ILE A 109 -12.48 -16.56 2.62
CA ILE A 109 -12.70 -15.46 3.56
C ILE A 109 -12.98 -14.10 2.89
N ALA A 110 -12.94 -14.05 1.56
CA ALA A 110 -13.03 -12.80 0.79
C ALA A 110 -14.34 -12.04 1.06
N ASP A 111 -15.48 -12.72 0.98
CA ASP A 111 -16.79 -12.10 1.18
C ASP A 111 -16.95 -11.52 2.59
N ASP A 112 -16.47 -12.24 3.61
CA ASP A 112 -16.53 -11.80 5.00
C ASP A 112 -15.56 -10.63 5.25
N TYR A 113 -14.38 -10.68 4.64
CA TYR A 113 -13.42 -9.58 4.66
C TYR A 113 -13.99 -8.31 4.04
N GLU A 114 -14.62 -8.40 2.85
CA GLU A 114 -15.23 -7.25 2.19
C GLU A 114 -16.33 -6.61 3.04
N LYS A 115 -17.18 -7.43 3.67
CA LYS A 115 -18.23 -6.94 4.57
C LYS A 115 -17.65 -6.24 5.79
N GLU A 116 -16.66 -6.84 6.46
CA GLU A 116 -16.00 -6.23 7.62
C GLU A 116 -15.33 -4.90 7.24
N CYS A 117 -14.60 -4.87 6.12
CA CYS A 117 -13.97 -3.66 5.60
C CYS A 117 -15.00 -2.57 5.27
N PHE A 118 -16.13 -2.93 4.65
CA PHE A 118 -17.18 -1.98 4.32
C PHE A 118 -17.82 -1.37 5.58
N VAL A 119 -18.09 -2.19 6.60
CA VAL A 119 -18.65 -1.72 7.88
C VAL A 119 -17.69 -0.75 8.57
N GLU A 120 -16.40 -1.11 8.67
CA GLU A 120 -15.42 -0.23 9.30
C GLU A 120 -15.20 1.03 8.46
N PHE A 121 -15.21 0.94 7.13
CA PHE A 121 -15.15 2.10 6.23
C PHE A 121 -16.32 3.06 6.44
N ILE A 122 -17.57 2.56 6.52
CA ILE A 122 -18.74 3.40 6.82
C ILE A 122 -18.56 4.10 8.16
N LYS A 123 -18.17 3.36 9.19
CA LYS A 123 -17.99 3.89 10.54
C LYS A 123 -16.92 4.99 10.59
N GLN A 124 -15.78 4.77 9.95
CA GLN A 124 -14.71 5.78 9.90
C GLN A 124 -15.12 7.00 9.06
N ASN A 125 -15.85 6.81 7.96
CA ASN A 125 -16.39 7.93 7.19
C ASN A 125 -17.42 8.75 7.98
N LYS A 126 -18.30 8.10 8.73
CA LYS A 126 -19.25 8.77 9.63
C LYS A 126 -18.51 9.62 10.65
N LYS A 127 -17.42 9.12 11.22
CA LYS A 127 -16.54 9.87 12.13
C LYS A 127 -15.86 11.07 11.45
N LEU A 128 -15.36 10.91 10.22
CA LEU A 128 -14.78 12.01 9.45
C LEU A 128 -15.81 13.11 9.14
N ARG A 129 -17.04 12.72 8.78
CA ARG A 129 -18.14 13.65 8.55
C ARG A 129 -18.51 14.42 9.81
N GLN A 130 -18.57 13.74 10.96
CA GLN A 130 -18.78 14.38 12.25
C GLN A 130 -17.72 15.44 12.55
N LEU A 131 -16.43 15.10 12.37
CA LEU A 131 -15.33 16.04 12.57
C LEU A 131 -15.44 17.26 11.64
N LYS A 132 -15.88 17.07 10.40
CA LYS A 132 -16.14 18.17 9.46
C LYS A 132 -17.27 19.09 9.96
N VAL A 133 -18.35 18.53 10.48
CA VAL A 133 -19.43 19.33 11.09
C VAL A 133 -18.95 20.10 12.31
N ASP A 134 -18.19 19.45 13.18
CA ASP A 134 -17.67 20.09 14.40
C ASP A 134 -16.73 21.26 14.06
N TYR A 135 -15.90 21.11 13.03
CA TYR A 135 -15.07 22.20 12.50
C TYR A 135 -15.90 23.39 11.98
N LEU A 136 -16.93 23.12 11.17
CA LEU A 136 -17.80 24.18 10.63
C LEU A 136 -18.64 24.87 11.73
N LYS A 137 -19.04 24.12 12.76
CA LYS A 137 -19.71 24.68 13.96
C LYS A 137 -18.78 25.61 14.72
N ALA A 138 -17.54 25.19 14.98
CA ALA A 138 -16.55 26.03 15.66
C ALA A 138 -16.30 27.34 14.89
N ILE A 139 -16.26 27.29 13.55
CA ILE A 139 -16.18 28.51 12.72
C ILE A 139 -17.41 29.39 12.91
N THR A 140 -18.60 28.80 12.93
CA THR A 140 -19.87 29.54 13.09
C THR A 140 -19.93 30.22 14.45
N GLU A 141 -19.55 29.53 15.52
CA GLU A 141 -19.50 30.07 16.89
C GLU A 141 -18.59 31.29 16.98
N VAL A 142 -17.36 31.19 16.44
CA VAL A 142 -16.43 32.33 16.39
C VAL A 142 -16.99 33.47 15.52
N ALA A 143 -17.67 33.14 14.41
CA ALA A 143 -18.30 34.14 13.56
C ALA A 143 -19.44 34.88 14.29
N GLU A 144 -20.22 34.19 15.12
CA GLU A 144 -21.28 34.80 15.93
C GLU A 144 -20.74 35.82 16.93
N GLU A 145 -19.55 35.61 17.49
CA GLU A 145 -18.89 36.60 18.35
C GLU A 145 -18.43 37.85 17.56
N VAL A 146 -17.98 37.66 16.32
CA VAL A 146 -17.45 38.74 15.48
C VAL A 146 -18.56 39.54 14.77
N LYS A 147 -19.69 38.89 14.45
CA LYS A 147 -20.83 39.50 13.72
C LYS A 147 -21.32 40.82 14.35
N PRO A 148 -21.61 40.91 15.66
CA PRO A 148 -22.04 42.17 16.29
C PRO A 148 -21.01 43.29 16.14
N ILE A 149 -19.71 42.98 16.28
CA ILE A 149 -18.62 43.96 16.15
C ILE A 149 -18.62 44.57 14.74
N THR A 150 -18.77 43.72 13.72
CA THR A 150 -18.87 44.18 12.32
C THR A 150 -20.16 44.95 12.05
N GLN A 151 -21.27 44.58 12.68
CA GLN A 151 -22.55 45.31 12.58
C GLN A 151 -22.45 46.71 13.21
N TYR A 152 -21.77 46.87 14.34
CA TYR A 152 -21.53 48.19 14.93
C TYR A 152 -20.62 49.05 14.06
N HIS A 153 -19.67 48.44 13.35
CA HIS A 153 -18.84 49.16 12.37
C HIS A 153 -19.65 49.67 11.18
N LEU A 154 -20.61 48.87 10.69
CA LEU A 154 -21.57 49.30 9.65
C LEU A 154 -22.49 50.41 10.16
N PHE A 155 -23.02 50.26 11.38
CA PHE A 155 -23.87 51.27 12.03
C PHE A 155 -23.14 52.61 12.21
N HIS A 156 -21.86 52.58 12.59
CA HIS A 156 -21.04 53.80 12.64
C HIS A 156 -20.96 54.47 11.26
N GLY A 157 -20.73 53.69 10.19
CA GLY A 157 -20.69 54.22 8.84
C GLY A 157 -22.04 54.77 8.35
N SER A 158 -23.17 54.19 8.77
CA SER A 158 -24.49 54.74 8.45
C SER A 158 -24.73 56.08 9.16
N LEU A 159 -24.26 56.23 10.40
CA LEU A 159 -24.32 57.51 11.12
C LEU A 159 -23.47 58.60 10.44
N GLU A 160 -22.27 58.27 9.96
CA GLU A 160 -21.43 59.22 9.19
C GLU A 160 -22.14 59.69 7.91
N GLN A 161 -22.88 58.80 7.25
CA GLN A 161 -23.67 59.12 6.07
C GLN A 161 -24.89 59.99 6.41
N GLU A 162 -25.64 59.66 7.47
CA GLU A 162 -26.79 60.45 7.93
C GLU A 162 -26.39 61.87 8.34
N LEU A 163 -25.20 62.03 8.92
CA LEU A 163 -24.63 63.33 9.29
C LEU A 163 -24.01 64.09 8.10
N GLY A 164 -24.01 63.50 6.89
CA GLY A 164 -23.45 64.11 5.68
C GLY A 164 -21.92 64.22 5.67
N LEU A 165 -21.23 63.49 6.55
CA LEU A 165 -19.77 63.44 6.61
C LEU A 165 -19.18 62.60 5.48
N THR A 166 -19.95 61.63 4.98
CA THR A 166 -19.60 60.78 3.83
C THR A 166 -20.80 60.59 2.90
N TYR A 167 -20.56 60.48 1.58
CA TYR A 167 -21.64 60.25 0.60
C TYR A 167 -22.13 58.80 0.57
N TYR A 168 -21.28 57.85 0.98
CA TYR A 168 -21.57 56.42 1.01
C TYR A 168 -20.88 55.76 2.21
N ASN A 169 -21.51 54.74 2.77
CA ASN A 169 -20.86 53.87 3.76
C ASN A 169 -19.84 52.95 3.06
N LEU A 170 -18.56 53.32 3.11
CA LEU A 170 -17.45 52.53 2.55
C LEU A 170 -16.89 51.50 3.54
N ARG A 171 -17.46 51.38 4.74
CA ARG A 171 -17.00 50.42 5.73
C ARG A 171 -17.47 49.02 5.32
N MET A 172 -16.56 48.20 4.83
CA MET A 172 -16.85 46.81 4.46
C MET A 172 -16.92 45.93 5.71
N VAL A 173 -17.81 44.94 5.71
CA VAL A 173 -17.67 43.77 6.59
C VAL A 173 -16.40 43.05 6.12
N PRO A 174 -15.40 42.81 6.99
CA PRO A 174 -14.27 41.98 6.61
C PRO A 174 -14.80 40.63 6.10
N GLY A 175 -14.60 40.35 4.82
CA GLY A 175 -14.87 39.02 4.27
C GLY A 175 -13.92 38.01 4.92
N ALA A 176 -14.33 36.75 4.99
CA ALA A 176 -13.46 35.65 5.37
C ALA A 176 -12.43 35.29 4.27
N ASP A 177 -12.27 36.16 3.27
CA ASP A 177 -11.40 36.00 2.11
C ASP A 177 -9.92 35.84 2.49
N GLY A 178 -9.53 36.28 3.69
CA GLY A 178 -8.20 36.09 4.26
C GLY A 178 -7.95 34.78 5.03
N LEU A 179 -8.96 33.93 5.22
CA LEU A 179 -8.80 32.64 5.94
C LEU A 179 -8.17 31.53 5.09
N PHE A 180 -8.07 31.71 3.77
CA PHE A 180 -7.67 30.64 2.84
C PHE A 180 -6.50 31.05 1.94
N LEU A 181 -5.31 30.57 2.28
CA LEU A 181 -4.11 30.57 1.42
C LEU A 181 -3.71 29.11 1.07
N ALA A 182 -4.66 28.30 0.61
CA ALA A 182 -4.35 26.98 0.07
C ALA A 182 -5.14 26.72 -1.22
N PRO A 183 -4.48 26.32 -2.32
CA PRO A 183 -5.15 26.09 -3.59
C PRO A 183 -6.00 24.82 -3.55
N GLU A 184 -7.17 24.88 -4.18
CA GLU A 184 -8.06 23.74 -4.39
C GLU A 184 -7.39 22.66 -5.26
N GLY A 185 -7.53 21.39 -4.87
CA GLY A 185 -6.95 20.30 -5.63
C GLY A 185 -7.50 18.91 -5.31
N SER A 186 -7.96 18.25 -6.39
CA SER A 186 -8.25 16.83 -6.60
C SER A 186 -9.66 16.28 -6.30
N ILE A 187 -10.29 15.86 -7.40
CA ILE A 187 -11.56 15.12 -7.52
C ILE A 187 -11.39 13.75 -6.84
N GLY A 188 -12.27 13.45 -5.88
CA GLY A 188 -12.26 12.22 -5.08
C GLY A 188 -12.44 12.46 -3.57
N ARG A 189 -12.29 13.71 -3.10
CA ARG A 189 -12.27 14.08 -1.67
C ARG A 189 -13.43 14.96 -1.20
N LYS A 190 -14.60 14.94 -1.86
CA LYS A 190 -15.75 15.79 -1.48
C LYS A 190 -16.19 15.67 -0.01
N PHE A 191 -15.91 14.52 0.64
CA PHE A 191 -16.30 14.27 2.03
C PHE A 191 -15.25 14.63 3.09
N ILE A 192 -14.00 14.91 2.68
CA ILE A 192 -12.88 15.20 3.59
C ILE A 192 -12.38 16.62 3.39
N ASN A 193 -12.41 17.12 2.15
CA ASN A 193 -12.09 18.51 1.88
C ASN A 193 -13.21 19.39 2.43
N VAL A 194 -12.83 20.40 3.20
CA VAL A 194 -13.69 21.55 3.48
C VAL A 194 -13.38 22.57 2.40
N SER A 195 -14.35 22.86 1.53
CA SER A 195 -14.14 23.86 0.49
C SER A 195 -14.13 25.26 1.11
N GLN A 196 -13.49 26.20 0.41
CA GLN A 196 -13.54 27.60 0.79
C GLN A 196 -15.00 28.08 0.86
N GLU A 197 -15.85 27.65 -0.08
CA GLU A 197 -17.28 27.98 -0.08
C GLU A 197 -18.03 27.47 1.17
N GLU A 198 -17.74 26.25 1.62
CA GLU A 198 -18.37 25.68 2.83
C GLU A 198 -17.98 26.47 4.08
N VAL A 199 -16.70 26.88 4.20
CA VAL A 199 -16.28 27.71 5.33
C VAL A 199 -16.85 29.10 5.24
N LEU A 200 -16.86 29.72 4.05
CA LEU A 200 -17.47 31.04 3.86
C LEU A 200 -18.97 31.01 4.20
N ALA A 201 -19.70 29.96 3.79
CA ALA A 201 -21.11 29.79 4.11
C ALA A 201 -21.36 29.58 5.61
N ALA A 202 -20.51 28.79 6.29
CA ALA A 202 -20.58 28.61 7.73
C ALA A 202 -20.28 29.92 8.47
N TYR A 203 -19.18 30.60 8.12
CA TYR A 203 -18.79 31.86 8.75
C TYR A 203 -19.82 32.98 8.54
N GLN A 204 -20.21 33.23 7.29
CA GLN A 204 -21.09 34.35 6.95
C GLN A 204 -22.55 34.08 7.33
N ARG A 205 -23.05 32.86 7.09
CA ARG A 205 -24.48 32.54 7.15
C ARG A 205 -24.85 31.53 8.24
N GLY A 206 -23.86 30.96 8.95
CA GLY A 206 -24.10 29.85 9.87
C GLY A 206 -24.62 28.59 9.17
N HIS A 207 -24.40 28.48 7.86
CA HIS A 207 -24.96 27.40 7.07
C HIS A 207 -24.03 26.19 7.07
N ILE A 208 -24.52 25.07 7.58
CA ILE A 208 -23.89 23.76 7.45
C ILE A 208 -24.70 22.94 6.43
N PRO A 209 -24.07 22.32 5.42
CA PRO A 209 -24.79 21.56 4.40
C PRO A 209 -25.70 20.48 4.99
N LYS A 210 -26.97 20.48 4.57
CA LYS A 210 -28.01 19.59 5.11
C LYS A 210 -27.74 18.12 4.83
N ASP A 211 -27.21 17.83 3.64
CA ASP A 211 -26.74 16.52 3.21
C ASP A 211 -25.62 15.97 4.09
N LEU A 212 -24.74 16.84 4.62
CA LEU A 212 -23.70 16.44 5.56
C LEU A 212 -24.27 16.06 6.94
N LEU A 213 -25.30 16.77 7.40
CA LEU A 213 -26.00 16.48 8.66
C LEU A 213 -26.81 15.18 8.56
N GLU A 214 -27.58 15.02 7.49
CA GLU A 214 -28.36 13.80 7.22
C GLU A 214 -27.45 12.57 7.06
N ALA A 215 -26.26 12.76 6.47
CA ALA A 215 -25.23 11.75 6.30
C ALA A 215 -24.55 11.27 7.61
N ILE A 216 -24.72 12.00 8.72
CA ILE A 216 -24.27 11.62 10.06
C ILE A 216 -25.40 10.94 10.82
N GLU A 217 -26.65 11.31 10.56
CA GLU A 217 -27.82 10.73 11.23
C GLU A 217 -28.20 9.35 10.66
N ALA A 218 -27.93 9.11 9.37
CA ALA A 218 -28.01 7.79 8.72
C ALA A 218 -26.93 6.81 9.21
#